data_AF-A0A1B9NRA5-F1
#
_entry.id   AF-A0A1B9NRA5-F1
#
_cell.length_a   1.000
_cell.length_b   1.000
_cell.length_c   1.000
_cell.angle_alpha   90.00
_cell.angle_beta   90.00
_cell.angle_gamma   90.00
#
_symmetry.space_group_name_H-M   'P 1'
#
loop_
_entity.id
_entity.type
_entity.pdbx_description
1 polymer ?
#
loop_
_entity_poly.entity_id
_entity_poly.type
_entity_poly.pdbx_seq_one_letter_code
_entity_poly.pdbx_strand_id
1 'polypeptide(L)'
;MLHRAVENSYENAYCNMINNTEMQDAKDEWIETRAEELIKNFDNDNDWQIIELLKIKLESKSIDADLYNQFITDICYSQATLEYSQTF
;
A
#
# COMPACT_ATOMS: atom_id res chain seq x y z
N MET A 1 -42.59 11.06 -17.90
CA MET A 1 -41.95 9.77 -17.53
C MET A 1 -40.45 9.74 -17.84
N LEU A 2 -39.96 10.34 -18.94
CA LEU A 2 -38.52 10.37 -19.25
C LEU A 2 -37.66 11.09 -18.19
N HIS A 3 -38.11 12.23 -17.65
CA HIS A 3 -37.33 13.00 -16.65
C HIS A 3 -36.98 12.20 -15.39
N ARG A 4 -37.96 11.50 -14.78
CA ARG A 4 -37.72 10.66 -13.59
C ARG A 4 -36.75 9.51 -13.83
N ALA A 5 -36.76 8.92 -15.03
CA ALA A 5 -35.83 7.84 -15.37
C ALA A 5 -34.40 8.35 -15.52
N VAL A 6 -34.22 9.56 -16.07
CA VAL A 6 -32.93 10.23 -16.20
C VAL A 6 -32.40 10.66 -14.84
N GLU A 7 -33.22 11.26 -13.98
CA GLU A 7 -32.88 11.63 -12.60
C GLU A 7 -32.42 10.41 -11.77
N ASN A 8 -33.19 9.32 -11.80
CA ASN A 8 -32.83 8.07 -11.10
C ASN A 8 -31.53 7.45 -11.64
N SER A 9 -31.23 7.61 -12.94
CA SER A 9 -30.00 7.10 -13.54
C SER A 9 -28.78 7.90 -13.08
N TYR A 10 -28.90 9.23 -12.96
CA TYR A 10 -27.82 10.07 -12.44
C TYR A 10 -27.58 9.84 -10.95
N GLU A 11 -28.66 9.70 -10.17
CA GLU A 11 -28.57 9.37 -8.75
C GLU A 11 -27.88 8.02 -8.53
N ASN A 12 -28.26 6.97 -9.28
CA ASN A 12 -27.59 5.67 -9.21
C ASN A 12 -26.10 5.75 -9.62
N ALA A 13 -25.76 6.49 -10.67
CA ALA A 13 -24.37 6.65 -11.10
C ALA A 13 -23.53 7.37 -10.03
N TYR A 14 -24.11 8.39 -9.40
CA TYR A 14 -23.47 9.13 -8.32
C TYR A 14 -23.28 8.28 -7.05
N CYS A 15 -24.30 7.55 -6.62
CA CYS A 15 -24.20 6.63 -5.49
C CYS A 15 -23.17 5.53 -5.74
N ASN A 16 -23.11 4.96 -6.94
CA ASN A 16 -22.09 3.98 -7.31
C ASN A 16 -20.68 4.58 -7.31
N MET A 17 -20.54 5.83 -7.75
CA MET A 17 -19.25 6.53 -7.69
C MET A 17 -18.80 6.75 -6.25
N ILE A 18 -19.68 7.26 -5.38
CA ILE A 18 -19.38 7.44 -3.95
C ILE A 18 -19.00 6.11 -3.29
N ASN A 19 -19.80 5.07 -3.49
CA ASN A 19 -19.52 3.75 -2.91
C ASN A 19 -18.16 3.21 -3.38
N ASN A 20 -17.82 3.38 -4.67
CA ASN A 20 -16.51 2.98 -5.18
C ASN A 20 -15.37 3.80 -4.57
N THR A 21 -15.56 5.11 -4.37
CA THR A 21 -14.57 5.97 -3.70
C THR A 21 -14.40 5.56 -2.24
N GLU A 22 -15.48 5.38 -1.49
CA GLU A 22 -15.42 4.95 -0.08
C GLU A 22 -14.77 3.57 0.08
N MET A 23 -15.05 2.63 -0.85
CA MET A 23 -14.38 1.32 -0.86
C MET A 23 -12.89 1.43 -1.17
N GLN A 24 -12.51 2.34 -2.07
CA GLN A 24 -11.11 2.59 -2.40
C GLN A 24 -10.37 3.25 -1.24
N ASP A 25 -10.99 4.23 -0.58
CA ASP A 25 -10.43 4.89 0.61
C ASP A 25 -10.23 3.88 1.75
N ALA A 26 -11.22 3.02 2.02
CA ALA A 26 -11.11 1.98 3.05
C ALA A 26 -10.03 0.94 2.73
N LYS A 27 -9.85 0.61 1.44
CA LYS A 27 -8.76 -0.25 0.98
C LYS A 27 -7.41 0.41 1.25
N ASP A 28 -7.25 1.65 0.83
CA ASP A 28 -5.99 2.37 0.91
C ASP A 28 -5.60 2.60 2.39
N GLU A 29 -6.56 2.96 3.25
CA GLU A 29 -6.37 3.09 4.71
C GLU A 29 -5.91 1.77 5.36
N TRP A 30 -6.51 0.63 4.96
CA TRP A 30 -6.11 -0.67 5.47
C TRP A 30 -4.68 -1.02 5.05
N ILE A 31 -4.33 -0.79 3.79
CA ILE A 31 -2.99 -1.08 3.26
C ILE A 31 -1.95 -0.18 3.94
N GLU A 32 -2.23 1.11 4.10
CA GLU A 32 -1.34 2.06 4.76
C GLU A 32 -1.10 1.67 6.22
N THR A 33 -2.17 1.43 6.99
CA THR A 33 -2.07 0.98 8.38
C THR A 33 -1.25 -0.30 8.50
N ARG A 34 -1.50 -1.27 7.61
CA ARG A 34 -0.80 -2.54 7.64
C ARG A 34 0.68 -2.41 7.24
N ALA A 35 0.99 -1.58 6.25
CA ALA A 35 2.36 -1.30 5.86
C ALA A 35 3.14 -0.61 6.99
N GLU A 36 2.54 0.34 7.70
CA GLU A 36 3.17 0.99 8.86
C GLU A 36 3.49 0.00 9.98
N GLU A 37 2.60 -0.95 10.28
CA GLU A 37 2.87 -2.01 11.25
C GLU A 37 4.07 -2.86 10.84
N LEU A 38 4.13 -3.25 9.56
CA LEU A 38 5.23 -4.05 9.02
C LEU A 38 6.56 -3.27 9.09
N ILE A 39 6.55 -1.97 8.76
CA ILE A 39 7.72 -1.10 8.84
C ILE A 39 8.22 -0.99 10.29
N LYS A 40 7.31 -0.78 11.26
CA LYS A 40 7.68 -0.72 12.69
C LYS A 40 8.33 -2.01 13.19
N ASN A 41 7.96 -3.16 12.62
CA ASN A 41 8.58 -4.44 12.95
C ASN A 41 9.96 -4.64 12.29
N PHE A 42 10.29 -3.86 11.27
CA PHE A 42 11.61 -3.86 10.64
C PHE A 42 12.65 -3.05 11.41
N ASP A 43 12.22 -2.11 12.26
CA ASP A 43 13.09 -1.27 13.08
C ASP A 43 13.89 -2.15 14.06
N ASN A 44 15.13 -2.50 13.67
CA ASN A 44 15.98 -3.49 14.35
C ASN A 44 17.38 -2.91 14.56
N ASP A 45 17.94 -3.12 15.75
CA ASP A 45 19.31 -2.73 16.11
C ASP A 45 20.41 -3.27 15.15
N ASN A 46 20.09 -4.24 14.30
CA ASN A 46 21.00 -4.89 13.35
C ASN A 46 20.84 -4.46 11.88
N ASP A 47 20.16 -3.35 11.57
CA ASP A 47 19.98 -2.84 10.20
C ASP A 47 21.28 -2.79 9.38
N TRP A 48 22.40 -2.42 10.02
CA TRP A 48 23.70 -2.37 9.36
C TRP A 48 24.14 -3.74 8.78
N GLN A 49 23.80 -4.85 9.44
CA GLN A 49 24.13 -6.20 8.98
C GLN A 49 23.29 -6.57 7.76
N ILE A 50 22.01 -6.18 7.76
CA ILE A 50 21.08 -6.41 6.65
C ILE A 50 21.55 -5.62 5.42
N ILE A 51 21.93 -4.35 5.60
CA ILE A 51 22.48 -3.50 4.53
C ILE A 51 23.74 -4.12 3.93
N GLU A 52 24.70 -4.60 4.74
CA GLU A 52 25.92 -5.22 4.23
C GLU A 52 25.63 -6.53 3.48
N LEU A 53 24.69 -7.36 3.96
CA LEU A 53 24.27 -8.56 3.25
C LEU A 53 23.60 -8.25 1.90
N LEU A 54 22.78 -7.20 1.85
CA LEU A 54 22.15 -6.72 0.61
C LEU A 54 23.19 -6.22 -0.38
N LYS A 55 24.16 -5.42 0.07
CA LYS A 55 25.29 -4.95 -0.75
C LYS A 55 26.06 -6.11 -1.37
N ILE A 56 26.35 -7.15 -0.58
CA ILE A 56 27.04 -8.36 -1.07
C ILE A 56 26.18 -9.08 -2.12
N LYS A 57 24.89 -9.34 -1.83
CA LYS A 57 24.00 -10.05 -2.76
C LYS A 57 23.75 -9.31 -4.07
N LEU A 58 23.68 -7.98 -4.00
CA LEU A 58 23.48 -7.11 -5.16
C LEU A 58 24.81 -6.71 -5.83
N GLU A 59 25.94 -7.21 -5.33
CA GLU A 59 27.29 -6.84 -5.75
C GLU A 59 27.51 -5.31 -5.80
N SER A 60 26.80 -4.57 -4.94
CA SER A 60 26.70 -3.13 -4.96
C SER A 60 27.31 -2.53 -3.70
N LYS A 61 28.16 -1.51 -3.86
CA LYS A 61 28.70 -0.74 -2.72
C LYS A 61 27.89 0.52 -2.42
N SER A 62 26.87 0.82 -3.22
CA SER A 62 26.18 2.11 -3.23
C SER A 62 24.83 2.11 -2.49
N ILE A 63 24.56 1.11 -1.66
CA ILE A 63 23.35 1.13 -0.83
C ILE A 63 23.60 2.05 0.35
N ASP A 64 22.91 3.19 0.32
CA ASP A 64 22.82 4.14 1.43
C ASP A 64 21.52 3.94 2.23
N ALA A 65 21.36 4.73 3.29
CA ALA A 65 20.22 4.62 4.18
C ALA A 65 18.89 4.98 3.50
N ASP A 66 18.89 5.93 2.55
CA ASP A 66 17.67 6.33 1.85
C ASP A 66 17.18 5.22 0.92
N LEU A 67 18.11 4.60 0.17
CA LEU A 67 17.79 3.46 -0.68
C LEU A 67 17.35 2.24 0.13
N TYR A 68 17.97 1.99 1.29
CA TYR A 68 17.55 0.93 2.21
C TYR A 68 16.14 1.18 2.74
N ASN A 69 15.87 2.39 3.24
CA ASN A 69 14.56 2.75 3.76
C ASN A 69 13.48 2.62 2.68
N GLN A 70 13.75 3.09 1.46
CA GLN A 70 12.82 2.93 0.34
C GLN A 70 12.56 1.47 0.01
N PHE A 71 13.60 0.62 -0.01
CA PHE A 71 13.43 -0.81 -0.21
C PHE A 71 12.55 -1.47 0.85
N ILE A 72 12.73 -1.11 2.13
CA ILE A 72 11.88 -1.60 3.22
C ILE A 72 10.44 -1.12 3.04
N THR A 73 10.23 0.17 2.77
CA THR A 73 8.90 0.72 2.51
C THR A 73 8.21 -0.02 1.36
N ASP A 74 8.88 -0.17 0.21
CA ASP A 74 8.30 -0.83 -0.97
C ASP A 74 7.90 -2.28 -0.70
N ILE A 75 8.71 -3.03 0.06
CA ILE A 75 8.39 -4.41 0.46
C ILE A 75 7.19 -4.45 1.39
N CYS A 76 7.14 -3.58 2.40
CA CYS A 76 6.03 -3.56 3.36
C CYS A 76 4.70 -3.21 2.68
N TYR A 77 4.69 -2.23 1.78
CA TYR A 77 3.51 -1.88 0.98
C TYR A 77 3.11 -3.00 0.01
N SER A 78 4.09 -3.64 -0.63
CA SER A 78 3.82 -4.79 -1.51
C SER A 78 3.20 -5.96 -0.75
N GLN A 79 3.73 -6.25 0.45
CA GLN A 79 3.21 -7.29 1.33
C GLN A 79 1.79 -6.96 1.81
N ALA A 80 1.55 -5.73 2.30
CA ALA A 80 0.22 -5.29 2.71
C ALA A 80 -0.79 -5.41 1.54
N THR A 81 -0.42 -4.99 0.34
CA THR A 81 -1.28 -5.13 -0.85
C THR A 81 -1.63 -6.59 -1.16
N LEU A 82 -0.66 -7.49 -1.01
CA LEU A 82 -0.85 -8.93 -1.19
C LEU A 82 -1.79 -9.51 -0.13
N GLU A 83 -1.62 -9.14 1.14
CA GLU A 83 -2.46 -9.57 2.25
C GLU A 83 -3.91 -9.08 2.10
N TYR A 84 -4.10 -7.83 1.66
CA TYR A 84 -5.43 -7.29 1.36
C TYR A 84 -6.12 -8.15 0.29
N SER A 85 -5.44 -8.41 -0.82
CA SER A 85 -5.96 -9.17 -1.96
C SER A 85 -6.26 -10.64 -1.64
N GLN A 86 -5.69 -11.18 -0.57
CA GLN A 86 -5.98 -12.53 -0.08
C GLN A 86 -7.11 -12.58 0.95
N THR A 87 -7.37 -11.44 1.62
CA THR A 87 -8.33 -11.34 2.72
C THR A 87 -9.71 -10.87 2.25
N PHE A 88 -9.76 -10.01 1.22
CA PHE A 88 -10.97 -9.39 0.67
C PHE A 88 -11.12 -9.70 -0.81
#